data_AF-A0A2V9DTW1-F1
#
_entry.id   AF-A0A2V9DTW1-F1
#
_cell.length_a   1.000
_cell.length_b   1.000
_cell.length_c   1.000
_cell.angle_alpha   90.00
_cell.angle_beta   90.00
_cell.angle_gamma   90.00
#
_symmetry.space_group_name_H-M   'P 1'
#
loop_
_entity.id
_entity.type
_entity.pdbx_description
1 polymer ?
#
loop_
_entity_poly.entity_id
_entity_poly.type
_entity_poly.pdbx_seq_one_letter_code
_entity_poly.pdbx_strand_id
1 'polypeptide(L)'
;MLLISGVLVLGSRSAPPQEKPRTPAEGHDIHVLAPHKMDGKVMGPYHHYCKPVSSDILECLIYESTEPNALLKQVEYFVAKNVSRSNVSLETWNKFYHDHTVEIATGRVQVLDRSPEEAKKIAEAAAQTDGIIFHLWLPDDGKAPNGTVGHPQSVGHKELTAKEYGAK
;
A
#
# COMPACT_ATOMS: atom_id res chain seq x y z
N MET A 1 51.86 31.00 -49.75
CA MET A 1 50.58 30.32 -50.03
C MET A 1 50.71 28.90 -49.49
N LEU A 2 50.03 28.59 -48.36
CA LEU A 2 49.62 27.26 -47.82
C LEU A 2 49.29 27.49 -46.32
N LEU A 3 48.05 27.87 -45.98
CA LEU A 3 46.93 27.01 -45.58
C LEU A 3 47.13 26.36 -44.19
N ILE A 4 46.70 27.11 -43.16
CA ILE A 4 46.53 26.64 -41.79
C ILE A 4 45.20 25.86 -41.76
N SER A 5 45.26 24.53 -41.74
CA SER A 5 44.08 23.69 -41.53
C SER A 5 43.67 23.74 -40.05
N GLY A 6 42.69 24.59 -39.74
CA GLY A 6 42.01 24.58 -38.45
C GLY A 6 41.02 23.42 -38.39
N VAL A 7 41.28 22.43 -37.53
CA VAL A 7 40.32 21.37 -37.22
C VAL A 7 39.32 21.93 -36.22
N LEU A 8 38.08 22.20 -36.68
CA LEU A 8 36.96 22.49 -35.78
C LEU A 8 36.55 21.18 -35.09
N VAL A 9 36.87 21.04 -33.81
CA VAL A 9 36.31 20.00 -32.95
C VAL A 9 34.90 20.44 -32.54
N LEU A 10 33.89 19.98 -33.28
CA LEU A 10 32.49 20.10 -32.90
C LEU A 10 32.22 19.14 -31.73
N GLY A 11 32.31 19.65 -30.50
CA GLY A 11 31.89 18.90 -29.31
C GLY A 11 30.38 18.70 -29.33
N SER A 12 29.93 17.46 -29.53
CA SER A 12 28.54 17.06 -29.34
C SER A 12 28.17 17.23 -27.87
N ARG A 13 27.51 18.34 -27.53
CA ARG A 13 26.84 18.51 -26.24
C ARG A 13 25.57 17.68 -26.26
N SER A 14 25.63 16.44 -25.76
CA SER A 14 24.43 15.69 -25.41
C SER A 14 23.71 16.47 -24.31
N ALA A 15 22.45 16.84 -24.56
CA ALA A 15 21.60 17.36 -23.50
C ALA A 15 21.49 16.32 -22.37
N PRO A 16 21.47 16.74 -21.09
CA PRO A 16 21.24 15.80 -20.00
C PRO A 16 19.91 15.08 -20.23
N PRO A 17 19.80 13.78 -19.88
CA PRO A 17 18.54 13.06 -20.00
C PRO A 17 17.43 13.82 -19.29
N GLN A 18 16.38 14.17 -20.02
CA GLN A 18 15.20 14.76 -19.42
C GLN A 18 14.52 13.70 -18.57
N GLU A 19 14.48 13.89 -17.25
CA GLU A 19 13.73 13.01 -16.36
C GLU A 19 12.26 12.99 -16.80
N LYS A 20 11.73 11.79 -17.01
CA LYS A 20 10.31 11.63 -17.36
C LYS A 20 9.48 12.18 -16.20
N PRO A 21 8.37 12.91 -16.48
CA PRO A 21 7.45 13.33 -15.44
C PRO A 21 6.93 12.13 -14.66
N ARG A 22 6.87 12.25 -13.33
CA ARG A 22 6.29 11.20 -12.50
C ARG A 22 4.81 10.99 -12.84
N THR A 23 4.37 9.74 -12.84
CA THR A 23 2.98 9.35 -13.04
C THR A 23 2.33 8.92 -11.73
N PRO A 24 0.99 8.96 -11.60
CA PRO A 24 0.31 8.46 -10.41
C PRO A 24 0.59 6.97 -10.09
N ALA A 25 1.05 6.17 -11.06
CA ALA A 25 1.33 4.75 -10.84
C ALA A 25 2.66 4.49 -10.12
N GLU A 26 3.57 5.48 -10.13
CA GLU A 26 4.90 5.35 -9.53
C GLU A 26 4.88 5.62 -8.02
N GLY A 27 5.90 5.11 -7.31
CA GLY A 27 6.12 5.41 -5.89
C GLY A 27 5.55 4.39 -4.89
N HIS A 28 4.98 3.27 -5.35
CA HIS A 28 4.55 2.16 -4.49
C HIS A 28 5.77 1.36 -3.97
N ASP A 29 6.63 2.00 -3.19
CA ASP A 29 7.91 1.44 -2.76
C ASP A 29 7.90 0.94 -1.29
N ILE A 30 6.84 1.21 -0.52
CA ILE A 30 6.68 0.70 0.84
C ILE A 30 6.15 -0.73 0.75
N HIS A 31 6.99 -1.71 1.05
CA HIS A 31 6.64 -3.12 0.96
C HIS A 31 6.23 -3.67 2.33
N VAL A 32 4.97 -4.10 2.48
CA VAL A 32 4.44 -4.71 3.70
C VAL A 32 3.92 -6.12 3.42
N LEU A 33 4.24 -7.06 4.29
CA LEU A 33 3.73 -8.44 4.26
C LEU A 33 2.78 -8.66 5.44
N ALA A 34 1.54 -9.04 5.15
CA ALA A 34 0.54 -9.34 6.17
C ALA A 34 -0.47 -10.40 5.68
N PRO A 35 -0.94 -11.31 6.55
CA PRO A 35 -2.08 -12.19 6.25
C PRO A 35 -3.41 -11.46 6.49
N HIS A 36 -4.42 -11.78 5.70
CA HIS A 36 -5.76 -11.20 5.81
C HIS A 36 -6.78 -12.24 6.27
N LYS A 37 -7.96 -11.79 6.74
CA LYS A 37 -9.07 -12.64 7.12
C LYS A 37 -10.35 -12.23 6.38
N MET A 38 -10.98 -13.18 5.70
CA MET A 38 -12.27 -13.00 5.01
C MET A 38 -13.15 -14.21 5.28
N ASP A 39 -14.44 -14.00 5.61
CA ASP A 39 -15.40 -15.07 5.90
C ASP A 39 -14.88 -16.11 6.92
N GLY A 40 -14.17 -15.64 7.94
CA GLY A 40 -13.58 -16.49 8.98
C GLY A 40 -12.27 -17.19 8.60
N LYS A 41 -11.88 -17.16 7.32
CA LYS A 41 -10.68 -17.83 6.80
C LYS A 41 -9.50 -16.87 6.73
N VAL A 42 -8.33 -17.32 7.18
CA VAL A 42 -7.06 -16.61 6.98
C VAL A 42 -6.56 -16.90 5.57
N MET A 43 -6.11 -15.85 4.87
CA MET A 43 -5.62 -15.88 3.50
C MET A 43 -4.26 -15.17 3.40
N GLY A 44 -3.52 -15.41 2.32
CA GLY A 44 -2.19 -14.85 2.12
C GLY A 44 -1.07 -15.69 2.76
N PRO A 45 0.06 -15.08 3.19
CA PRO A 45 0.27 -13.64 3.32
C PRO A 45 0.25 -12.91 1.97
N TYR A 46 -0.11 -11.63 1.99
CA TYR A 46 -0.16 -10.77 0.80
C TYR A 46 0.93 -9.71 0.85
N HIS A 47 1.38 -9.31 -0.34
CA HIS A 47 2.42 -8.31 -0.54
C HIS A 47 1.79 -6.98 -0.91
N HIS A 48 1.83 -6.04 0.03
CA HIS A 48 1.37 -4.68 -0.12
C HIS A 48 2.52 -3.82 -0.64
N TYR A 49 2.29 -3.12 -1.74
CA TYR A 49 3.17 -2.08 -2.24
C TYR A 49 2.43 -0.76 -2.12
N CYS A 50 2.82 0.03 -1.14
CA CYS A 50 2.12 1.24 -0.74
C CYS A 50 2.88 2.50 -1.13
N LYS A 51 2.13 3.57 -1.38
CA LYS A 51 2.67 4.92 -1.54
C LYS A 51 1.83 5.92 -0.73
N PRO A 52 2.43 6.95 -0.14
CA PRO A 52 1.67 8.09 0.36
C PRO A 52 1.16 8.93 -0.82
N VAL A 53 -0.12 9.33 -0.78
CA VAL A 53 -0.71 10.27 -1.76
C VAL A 53 -1.12 11.60 -1.12
N SER A 54 -1.20 11.63 0.21
CA SER A 54 -1.35 12.83 1.03
C SER A 54 -0.74 12.60 2.42
N SER A 55 -0.92 13.53 3.36
CA SER A 55 -0.59 13.30 4.77
C SER A 55 -1.50 12.26 5.44
N ASP A 56 -2.66 11.99 4.84
CA ASP A 56 -3.75 11.25 5.50
C ASP A 56 -4.02 9.90 4.84
N ILE A 57 -3.52 9.68 3.62
CA ILE A 57 -3.84 8.51 2.80
C ILE A 57 -2.56 7.89 2.26
N LEU A 58 -2.41 6.57 2.46
CA LEU A 58 -1.57 5.73 1.61
C LEU A 58 -2.47 4.84 0.76
N GLU A 59 -2.06 4.61 -0.48
CA GLU A 59 -2.69 3.68 -1.42
C GLU A 59 -1.78 2.46 -1.59
N CYS A 60 -2.34 1.26 -1.47
CA CYS A 60 -1.60 0.01 -1.59
C CYS A 60 -2.14 -0.85 -2.72
N LEU A 61 -1.22 -1.34 -3.54
CA LEU A 61 -1.45 -2.44 -4.47
C LEU A 61 -1.08 -3.75 -3.78
N ILE A 62 -1.99 -4.71 -3.72
CA ILE A 62 -1.80 -5.94 -2.94
C ILE A 62 -1.77 -7.16 -3.86
N TYR A 63 -0.61 -7.81 -3.91
CA TYR A 63 -0.31 -8.95 -4.77
C TYR A 63 -0.24 -10.25 -3.96
N GLU A 64 -0.49 -11.37 -4.64
CA GLU A 64 -0.39 -12.72 -4.05
C GLU A 64 1.05 -13.21 -3.82
N SER A 65 2.05 -12.58 -4.45
CA SER A 65 3.47 -12.88 -4.28
C SER A 65 4.35 -11.70 -4.73
N THR A 66 5.68 -11.84 -4.61
CA THR A 66 6.67 -10.88 -5.16
C THR A 66 7.08 -11.17 -6.60
N GLU A 67 6.51 -12.20 -7.24
CA GLU A 67 6.87 -12.52 -8.62
C GLU A 67 6.49 -11.38 -9.57
N PRO A 68 7.29 -11.07 -10.61
CA PRO A 68 7.03 -9.94 -11.52
C PRO A 68 5.67 -9.97 -12.22
N ASN A 69 5.07 -11.17 -12.34
CA ASN A 69 3.75 -11.39 -12.96
C ASN A 69 2.67 -11.77 -11.92
N ALA A 70 2.91 -11.54 -10.64
CA ALA A 70 1.95 -11.83 -9.58
C ALA A 70 0.63 -11.09 -9.84
N LEU A 71 -0.47 -11.75 -9.52
CA LEU A 71 -1.79 -11.17 -9.72
C LEU A 71 -2.07 -10.09 -8.67
N LEU A 72 -2.57 -8.93 -9.11
CA LEU A 72 -3.15 -7.94 -8.22
C LEU A 72 -4.49 -8.49 -7.70
N LYS A 73 -4.51 -8.86 -6.42
CA LYS A 73 -5.69 -9.47 -5.80
C LYS A 73 -6.56 -8.42 -5.12
N GLN A 74 -5.92 -7.40 -4.53
CA GLN A 74 -6.60 -6.47 -3.64
C GLN A 74 -6.00 -5.06 -3.80
N VAL A 75 -6.76 -4.09 -3.35
CA VAL A 75 -6.27 -2.73 -3.08
C VAL A 75 -6.64 -2.36 -1.66
N GLU A 76 -5.81 -1.54 -1.04
CA GLU A 76 -6.08 -1.03 0.30
C GLU A 76 -5.79 0.46 0.38
N TYR A 77 -6.58 1.13 1.20
CA TYR A 77 -6.26 2.48 1.67
C TYR A 77 -5.92 2.42 3.15
N PHE A 78 -4.78 3.01 3.50
CA PHE A 78 -4.43 3.31 4.87
C PHE A 78 -4.94 4.73 5.10
N VAL A 79 -5.99 4.86 5.89
CA VAL A 79 -6.66 6.14 6.15
C VAL A 79 -6.31 6.59 7.54
N ALA A 80 -5.77 7.80 7.70
CA ALA A 80 -5.51 8.36 9.02
C ALA A 80 -6.75 8.25 9.93
N LYS A 81 -6.54 7.79 11.18
CA LYS A 81 -7.63 7.47 12.11
C LYS A 81 -8.60 8.63 12.32
N ASN A 82 -8.09 9.86 12.38
CA ASN A 82 -8.92 11.05 12.49
C ASN A 82 -9.83 11.26 11.26
N VAL A 83 -9.40 10.86 10.06
CA VAL A 83 -10.18 10.96 8.82
C VAL A 83 -11.22 9.84 8.76
N SER A 84 -10.81 8.57 8.87
CA SER A 84 -11.73 7.43 8.83
C SER A 84 -12.83 7.58 9.90
N ARG A 85 -12.43 7.83 11.16
CA ARG A 85 -13.35 7.83 12.31
C ARG A 85 -14.29 9.03 12.36
N SER A 86 -13.96 10.11 11.67
CA SER A 86 -14.83 11.29 11.56
C SER A 86 -15.81 11.21 10.39
N ASN A 87 -15.51 10.39 9.36
CA ASN A 87 -16.28 10.36 8.11
C ASN A 87 -17.05 9.04 7.90
N VAL A 88 -16.77 8.00 8.69
CA VAL A 88 -17.39 6.68 8.58
C VAL A 88 -18.14 6.36 9.88
N SER A 89 -19.33 5.77 9.77
CA SER A 89 -20.07 5.31 10.97
C SER A 89 -19.35 4.14 11.63
N LEU A 90 -19.47 3.99 12.95
CA LEU A 90 -18.89 2.85 13.67
C LEU A 90 -19.34 1.51 13.08
N GLU A 91 -20.62 1.37 12.69
CA GLU A 91 -21.13 0.17 12.05
C GLU A 91 -20.38 -0.15 10.75
N THR A 92 -20.19 0.85 9.90
CA THR A 92 -19.46 0.69 8.63
C THR A 92 -17.98 0.38 8.88
N TRP A 93 -17.38 1.04 9.88
CA TRP A 93 -15.99 0.78 10.26
C TRP A 93 -15.80 -0.65 10.76
N ASN A 94 -16.62 -1.10 11.72
CA ASN A 94 -16.52 -2.45 12.27
C ASN A 94 -16.69 -3.54 11.20
N LYS A 95 -17.49 -3.25 10.17
CA LYS A 95 -17.76 -4.15 9.05
C LYS A 95 -16.65 -4.23 8.01
N PHE A 96 -15.97 -3.12 7.70
CA PHE A 96 -15.09 -3.04 6.53
C PHE A 96 -13.67 -2.56 6.83
N TYR A 97 -13.45 -1.86 7.93
CA TYR A 97 -12.16 -1.34 8.33
C TYR A 97 -11.53 -2.23 9.39
N HIS A 98 -10.24 -2.02 9.65
CA HIS A 98 -9.53 -2.55 10.80
C HIS A 98 -8.49 -1.56 11.31
N ASP A 99 -8.10 -1.68 12.57
CA ASP A 99 -7.11 -0.78 13.20
C ASP A 99 -5.68 -1.34 13.00
N HIS A 100 -4.80 -0.58 12.32
CA HIS A 100 -3.44 -1.03 12.08
C HIS A 100 -2.57 -1.09 13.35
N THR A 101 -2.86 -0.30 14.40
CA THR A 101 -2.18 -0.48 15.69
C THR A 101 -2.46 -1.88 16.24
N VAL A 102 -3.72 -2.33 16.17
CA VAL A 102 -4.12 -3.65 16.66
C VAL A 102 -3.47 -4.74 15.82
N GLU A 103 -3.45 -4.59 14.50
CA GLU A 103 -2.83 -5.55 13.60
C GLU A 103 -1.32 -5.68 13.84
N ILE A 104 -0.59 -4.56 13.90
CA ILE A 104 0.86 -4.54 14.14
C ILE A 104 1.19 -5.19 15.49
N ALA A 105 0.38 -4.91 16.52
CA ALA A 105 0.55 -5.52 17.85
C ALA A 105 0.40 -7.05 17.84
N THR A 106 -0.17 -7.64 16.79
CA THR A 106 -0.25 -9.11 16.65
C THR A 106 1.08 -9.76 16.23
N GLY A 107 2.06 -8.98 15.78
CA GLY A 107 3.36 -9.46 15.28
C GLY A 107 3.32 -10.10 13.90
N ARG A 108 2.21 -9.95 13.15
CA ARG A 108 2.02 -10.56 11.82
C ARG A 108 2.37 -9.65 10.64
N VAL A 109 2.60 -8.36 10.91
CA VAL A 109 2.97 -7.34 9.90
C VAL A 109 4.48 -7.24 9.83
N GLN A 110 5.03 -7.32 8.62
CA GLN A 110 6.46 -7.12 8.37
C GLN A 110 6.65 -6.05 7.30
N VAL A 111 7.49 -5.05 7.58
CA VAL A 111 7.97 -4.11 6.57
C VAL A 111 9.24 -4.70 5.96
N LEU A 112 9.23 -4.89 4.65
CA LEU A 112 10.31 -5.51 3.88
C LEU A 112 11.13 -4.46 3.14
N ASP A 113 12.30 -4.86 2.63
CA ASP A 113 13.16 -4.06 1.75
C ASP A 113 13.59 -2.69 2.32
N ARG A 114 13.72 -2.61 3.65
CA ARG A 114 14.13 -1.42 4.40
C ARG A 114 15.06 -1.80 5.55
N SER A 115 15.84 -0.84 6.03
CA SER A 115 16.59 -1.02 7.28
C SER A 115 15.64 -1.22 8.47
N PRO A 116 16.07 -1.86 9.58
CA PRO A 116 15.24 -2.01 10.77
C PRO A 116 14.70 -0.67 11.32
N GLU A 117 15.51 0.38 11.25
CA GLU A 117 15.14 1.72 11.70
C GLU A 117 14.05 2.35 10.83
N GLU A 118 14.12 2.17 9.51
CA GLU A 118 13.10 2.64 8.57
C GLU A 118 11.81 1.80 8.68
N ALA A 119 11.95 0.48 8.78
CA ALA A 119 10.82 -0.43 8.99
C ALA A 119 10.03 -0.05 10.24
N LYS A 120 10.72 0.27 11.34
CA LYS A 120 10.09 0.75 12.57
C LYS A 120 9.32 2.05 12.36
N LYS A 121 9.90 3.04 11.68
CA LYS A 121 9.22 4.32 11.39
C LYS A 121 7.98 4.13 10.52
N ILE A 122 8.06 3.25 9.52
CA ILE A 122 6.91 2.91 8.66
C ILE A 122 5.81 2.26 9.48
N ALA A 123 6.14 1.29 10.35
CA ALA A 123 5.17 0.66 11.24
C ALA A 123 4.54 1.66 12.22
N GLU A 124 5.34 2.58 12.80
CA GLU A 124 4.83 3.64 13.68
C GLU A 124 3.86 4.58 12.96
N ALA A 125 4.14 4.93 11.70
CA ALA A 125 3.23 5.73 10.87
C ALA A 125 1.96 4.95 10.50
N ALA A 126 2.08 3.69 10.07
CA ALA A 126 0.96 2.83 9.75
C ALA A 126 0.03 2.64 10.95
N ALA A 127 0.56 2.54 12.17
CA ALA A 127 -0.24 2.41 13.39
C ALA A 127 -1.22 3.60 13.59
N GLN A 128 -0.98 4.77 13.00
CA GLN A 128 -1.87 5.94 13.08
C GLN A 128 -3.03 5.91 12.07
N THR A 129 -3.19 4.80 11.35
CA THR A 129 -4.20 4.64 10.30
C THR A 129 -5.14 3.48 10.59
N ASP A 130 -6.32 3.50 9.97
CA ASP A 130 -7.20 2.36 9.82
C ASP A 130 -7.13 1.88 8.36
N GLY A 131 -7.11 0.55 8.15
CA GLY A 131 -7.05 -0.08 6.84
C GLY A 131 -8.44 -0.46 6.32
N ILE A 132 -8.70 -0.24 5.04
CA ILE A 132 -9.86 -0.79 4.32
C ILE A 132 -9.40 -1.48 3.05
N ILE A 133 -9.69 -2.77 2.94
CA ILE A 133 -9.24 -3.61 1.85
C ILE A 133 -10.41 -3.97 0.94
N PHE A 134 -10.19 -3.85 -0.37
CA PHE A 134 -11.10 -4.31 -1.41
C PHE A 134 -10.44 -5.48 -2.15
N HIS A 135 -10.95 -6.70 -1.93
CA HIS A 135 -10.52 -7.89 -2.65
C HIS A 135 -11.28 -7.98 -3.97
N LEU A 136 -10.56 -7.90 -5.08
CA LEU A 136 -11.13 -7.71 -6.41
C LEU A 136 -11.17 -9.01 -7.24
N TRP A 137 -10.59 -10.11 -6.73
CA TRP A 137 -10.48 -11.38 -7.45
C TRP A 137 -11.28 -12.52 -6.79
N LEU A 138 -12.58 -12.57 -7.05
CA LEU A 138 -13.45 -13.64 -6.54
C LEU A 138 -14.06 -14.51 -7.65
N PRO A 139 -14.14 -15.85 -7.46
CA PRO A 139 -13.54 -16.62 -6.34
C PRO A 139 -12.01 -16.57 -6.38
N ASP A 140 -11.35 -16.81 -5.23
CA ASP A 140 -9.90 -16.60 -5.09
C ASP A 140 -9.06 -17.45 -6.08
N ASP A 141 -9.55 -18.64 -6.44
CA ASP A 141 -8.99 -19.56 -7.43
C ASP A 141 -9.59 -19.43 -8.84
N GLY A 142 -10.41 -18.40 -9.06
CA GLY A 142 -11.06 -18.13 -10.34
C GLY A 142 -10.05 -17.75 -11.43
N LYS A 143 -10.37 -18.06 -12.69
CA LYS A 143 -9.57 -17.64 -13.86
C LYS A 143 -9.81 -16.18 -14.26
N ALA A 144 -10.89 -15.57 -13.77
CA ALA A 144 -11.25 -14.18 -13.98
C ALA A 144 -12.14 -13.71 -12.81
N PRO A 145 -12.11 -12.41 -12.43
CA PRO A 145 -12.99 -11.87 -11.41
C PRO A 145 -14.42 -11.74 -11.94
N ASN A 146 -15.40 -12.01 -11.09
CA ASN A 146 -16.82 -11.96 -11.47
C ASN A 146 -17.54 -10.64 -11.10
N GLY A 147 -16.81 -9.64 -10.61
CA GLY A 147 -17.35 -8.35 -10.17
C GLY A 147 -17.78 -8.29 -8.70
N THR A 148 -17.71 -9.40 -7.96
CA THR A 148 -17.90 -9.40 -6.50
C THR A 148 -16.67 -8.81 -5.82
N VAL A 149 -16.89 -7.90 -4.87
CA VAL A 149 -15.82 -7.30 -4.07
C VAL A 149 -15.90 -7.84 -2.64
N GLY A 150 -14.85 -8.54 -2.22
CA GLY A 150 -14.66 -8.96 -0.85
C GLY A 150 -14.06 -7.84 -0.01
N HIS A 151 -14.29 -7.88 1.30
CA HIS A 151 -13.76 -6.89 2.25
C HIS A 151 -13.03 -7.62 3.38
N PRO A 152 -11.83 -8.16 3.12
CA PRO A 152 -11.04 -8.78 4.17
C PRO A 152 -10.62 -7.74 5.22
N GLN A 153 -10.39 -8.21 6.44
CA GLN A 153 -9.84 -7.43 7.54
C GLN A 153 -8.53 -8.06 8.02
N SER A 154 -7.77 -7.33 8.83
CA SER A 154 -6.56 -7.89 9.43
C SER A 154 -6.80 -9.14 10.26
N VAL A 155 -5.81 -10.04 10.30
CA VAL A 155 -5.85 -11.19 11.23
C VAL A 155 -5.67 -10.68 12.66
N GLY A 156 -6.77 -10.60 13.39
CA GLY A 156 -6.80 -10.04 14.74
C GLY A 156 -7.71 -8.81 14.86
N HIS A 157 -8.42 -8.45 13.78
CA HIS A 157 -9.48 -7.43 13.82
C HIS A 157 -10.39 -7.61 15.03
N LYS A 158 -10.68 -6.48 15.66
CA LYS A 158 -11.60 -6.35 16.79
C LYS A 158 -12.54 -5.21 16.46
N GLU A 159 -13.83 -5.49 16.58
CA GLU A 159 -14.82 -4.44 16.56
C GLU A 159 -14.56 -3.47 17.71
N LEU A 160 -14.70 -2.18 17.42
CA LEU A 160 -14.61 -1.13 18.42
C LEU A 160 -15.98 -0.88 19.03
N THR A 161 -15.99 -0.55 20.31
CA THR A 161 -17.15 0.05 20.99
C THR A 161 -17.27 1.53 20.62
N ALA A 162 -18.45 2.12 20.85
CA ALA A 162 -18.65 3.56 20.66
C ALA A 162 -17.66 4.42 21.46
N LYS A 163 -17.28 3.96 22.66
CA LYS A 163 -16.29 4.63 23.50
C LYS A 163 -14.89 4.59 22.88
N GLU A 164 -14.46 3.44 22.39
CA GLU A 164 -13.14 3.28 21.77
C GLU A 164 -13.05 4.02 20.44
N TYR A 165 -14.11 3.99 19.63
CA TYR A 165 -14.16 4.71 18.36
C TYR A 165 -14.12 6.23 18.52
N GLY A 166 -14.76 6.74 19.58
CA GLY A 166 -14.77 8.17 19.92
C GLY A 166 -13.55 8.66 20.70
N ALA A 167 -12.69 7.75 21.18
CA ALA A 167 -11.44 8.11 21.83
C ALA A 167 -10.43 8.53 20.74
N LYS A 168 -10.24 9.85 20.61
CA LYS A 168 -9.25 10.47 19.73
C LYS A 168 -7.85 10.34 20.31
#